data_AF-Q12UE0-F1
#
_entry.id   AF-Q12UE0-F1
#
_cell.length_a   1.000
_cell.length_b   1.000
_cell.length_c   1.000
_cell.angle_alpha   90.00
_cell.angle_beta   90.00
_cell.angle_gamma   90.00
#
_symmetry.space_group_name_H-M   'P 1'
#
loop_
_entity.id
_entity.type
_entity.pdbx_description
1 polymer ?
#
loop_
_entity_poly.entity_id
_entity_poly.type
_entity_poly.pdbx_seq_one_letter_code
_entity_poly.pdbx_strand_id
1 'polypeptide(L)'
;MKTEKVLLTGILFGMILFGIFSLLEIDPTYGGIVGAILVGIIIGKIADKTPVKYAVISIFTYNLIGWVTTFLFTLEGKTILGYGGGVTGVFLGFILIMTIFYSIIGSISAFVTYNMKTDKQD
;
A
#
# COMPACT_ATOMS: atom_id res chain seq x y z
N MET A 1 15.51 11.23 -7.18
CA MET A 1 16.10 9.87 -7.28
C MET A 1 15.67 9.20 -8.60
N LYS A 2 16.46 8.28 -9.20
CA LYS A 2 16.03 7.54 -10.41
C LYS A 2 14.67 6.88 -10.17
N THR A 3 13.78 7.01 -11.15
CA THR A 3 12.39 6.51 -11.18
C THR A 3 12.19 5.12 -10.55
N GLU A 4 12.97 4.13 -10.98
CA GLU A 4 12.86 2.74 -10.51
C GLU A 4 13.14 2.61 -9.02
N LYS A 5 14.10 3.38 -8.51
CA LYS A 5 14.45 3.34 -7.09
C LYS A 5 13.31 3.90 -6.22
N VAL A 6 12.56 4.89 -6.71
CA VAL A 6 11.44 5.48 -5.95
C VAL A 6 10.32 4.46 -5.77
N LEU A 7 9.98 3.76 -6.86
CA LEU A 7 8.98 2.71 -6.84
C LEU A 7 9.38 1.57 -5.89
N LEU A 8 10.61 1.06 -6.03
CA LEU A 8 11.11 -0.03 -5.19
C LEU A 8 11.15 0.38 -3.71
N THR A 9 11.55 1.62 -3.41
CA THR A 9 11.57 2.14 -2.04
C THR A 9 10.16 2.19 -1.45
N GLY A 10 9.17 2.67 -2.23
CA GLY A 10 7.78 2.70 -1.81
C GLY A 10 7.23 1.31 -1.49
N ILE A 11 7.51 0.33 -2.36
CA ILE A 11 7.08 -1.06 -2.16
C ILE A 11 7.74 -1.66 -0.91
N LEU A 12 9.06 -1.57 -0.79
CA LEU A 12 9.80 -2.13 0.35
C LEU A 12 9.36 -1.50 1.68
N PHE A 13 9.21 -0.18 1.70
CA PHE A 13 8.75 0.52 2.91
C PHE A 13 7.32 0.11 3.28
N GLY A 14 6.42 0.01 2.29
CA GLY A 14 5.06 -0.47 2.53
C GLY A 14 5.01 -1.90 3.06
N MET A 15 5.85 -2.81 2.55
CA MET A 15 5.98 -4.18 3.06
C MET A 15 6.49 -4.21 4.50
N ILE A 16 7.46 -3.36 4.85
CA ILE A 16 7.97 -3.24 6.23
C ILE A 16 6.85 -2.78 7.16
N LEU A 17 6.09 -1.74 6.77
CA LEU A 17 4.95 -1.26 7.56
C LEU A 17 3.88 -2.33 7.73
N PHE A 18 3.55 -3.06 6.66
CA PHE A 18 2.60 -4.17 6.72
C PHE A 18 3.02 -5.23 7.74
N GLY A 19 4.30 -5.64 7.70
CA GLY A 19 4.85 -6.58 8.68
C GLY A 19 4.79 -6.05 10.12
N ILE A 20 5.17 -4.79 10.34
CA ILE A 20 5.11 -4.15 11.67
C ILE A 20 3.66 -4.11 12.18
N PHE A 21 2.71 -3.68 11.36
CA PHE A 21 1.30 -3.58 11.76
C PHE A 21 0.70 -4.95 12.08
N SER A 22 1.06 -5.97 11.31
CA SER A 22 0.68 -7.36 11.60
C SER A 22 1.26 -7.85 12.94
N LEU A 23 2.51 -7.52 13.26
CA LEU A 23 3.14 -7.90 14.53
C LEU A 23 2.54 -7.18 15.74
N LEU A 24 2.06 -5.95 15.54
CA LEU A 24 1.42 -5.13 16.56
C LEU A 24 -0.10 -5.41 16.67
N GLU A 25 -0.62 -6.38 15.91
CA GLU A 25 -2.05 -6.70 15.84
C GLU A 25 -2.93 -5.48 15.55
N ILE A 26 -2.40 -4.52 14.78
CA ILE A 26 -3.18 -3.37 14.32
C ILE A 26 -4.21 -3.87 13.33
N ASP A 27 -5.46 -3.44 13.50
CA ASP A 27 -6.53 -3.74 12.57
C ASP A 27 -6.09 -3.47 11.11
N PRO A 28 -6.24 -4.45 10.21
CA PRO A 28 -5.74 -4.34 8.84
C PRO A 28 -6.29 -3.15 8.06
N THR A 29 -7.52 -2.71 8.38
CA THR A 29 -8.15 -1.57 7.70
C THR A 29 -7.46 -0.27 8.08
N TYR A 30 -7.28 -0.03 9.39
CA TYR A 30 -6.58 1.15 9.88
C TYR A 30 -5.09 1.11 9.52
N GLY A 31 -4.45 -0.06 9.61
CA GLY A 31 -3.07 -0.27 9.18
C GLY A 31 -2.87 0.05 7.69
N GLY A 32 -3.80 -0.37 6.84
CA GLY A 32 -3.79 -0.06 5.40
C GLY A 32 -3.87 1.44 5.11
N ILE A 33 -4.76 2.16 5.80
CA ILE A 33 -4.90 3.63 5.67
C ILE A 33 -3.62 4.34 6.11
N VAL A 34 -3.14 4.05 7.32
CA VAL A 34 -1.93 4.68 7.87
C VAL A 34 -0.72 4.36 7.01
N GLY A 35 -0.58 3.11 6.57
CA GLY A 35 0.49 2.67 5.69
C GLY A 35 0.49 3.41 4.36
N ALA A 36 -0.67 3.56 3.73
CA ALA A 36 -0.81 4.29 2.47
C ALA A 36 -0.41 5.77 2.62
N ILE A 37 -0.80 6.42 3.71
CA ILE A 37 -0.42 7.80 4.01
C ILE A 37 1.10 7.91 4.15
N LEU A 38 1.72 7.05 4.96
CA LEU A 38 3.17 7.09 5.21
C LEU A 38 3.99 6.80 3.94
N VAL A 39 3.60 5.79 3.18
CA VAL A 39 4.24 5.46 1.88
C VAL A 39 4.07 6.63 0.91
N GLY A 40 2.87 7.23 0.86
CA GLY A 40 2.60 8.42 0.06
C GLY A 40 3.50 9.59 0.42
N ILE A 41 3.64 9.91 1.71
CA ILE A 41 4.54 10.97 2.21
C ILE A 41 5.97 10.71 1.77
N ILE A 42 6.49 9.48 1.94
CA ILE A 42 7.86 9.14 1.55
C ILE A 42 8.06 9.33 0.05
N ILE A 43 7.16 8.80 -0.77
CA ILE A 43 7.23 8.94 -2.22
C ILE A 43 7.17 10.42 -2.63
N GLY A 44 6.27 11.20 -2.04
CA GLY A 44 6.17 12.64 -2.29
C GLY A 44 7.46 13.40 -1.97
N LYS A 45 8.19 12.98 -0.91
CA LYS A 45 9.48 13.58 -0.55
C LYS A 45 10.60 13.21 -1.52
N ILE A 46 10.70 11.94 -1.91
CA ILE A 46 11.87 11.42 -2.65
C ILE A 46 11.72 11.44 -4.17
N ALA A 47 10.49 11.60 -4.68
CA ALA A 47 10.23 11.71 -6.10
C ALA A 47 10.66 13.09 -6.63
N ASP A 48 11.22 13.08 -7.85
CA ASP A 48 11.60 14.31 -8.56
C ASP A 48 10.49 14.76 -9.52
N LYS A 49 9.68 13.83 -10.04
CA LYS A 49 8.55 14.08 -10.95
C LYS A 49 7.45 13.03 -10.70
N THR A 50 6.21 13.34 -11.06
CA THR A 50 5.06 12.41 -11.05
C THR A 50 4.91 11.54 -9.77
N PRO A 51 4.92 12.13 -8.57
CA PRO A 51 4.86 11.39 -7.30
C PRO A 51 3.61 10.50 -7.18
N VAL A 52 2.48 10.97 -7.72
CA VAL A 52 1.19 10.27 -7.71
C VAL A 52 1.29 8.91 -8.41
N LYS A 53 1.89 8.86 -9.61
CA LYS A 53 2.04 7.60 -10.36
C LYS A 53 2.79 6.56 -9.55
N TYR A 54 3.88 6.97 -8.88
CA TYR A 54 4.67 6.07 -8.05
C TYR A 54 3.95 5.64 -6.78
N ALA A 55 3.18 6.54 -6.17
CA ALA A 55 2.35 6.23 -5.02
C ALA A 55 1.29 5.18 -5.36
N VAL A 56 0.51 5.39 -6.43
CA VAL A 56 -0.49 4.42 -6.91
C VAL A 56 0.14 3.04 -7.07
N ILE A 57 1.20 2.94 -7.88
CA ILE A 57 1.76 1.63 -8.23
C ILE A 57 2.39 0.98 -7.00
N SER A 58 3.18 1.72 -6.21
CA SER A 58 3.84 1.15 -5.03
C SER A 58 2.82 0.62 -4.03
N ILE A 59 1.78 1.42 -3.74
CA ILE A 59 0.77 1.08 -2.75
C ILE A 59 -0.06 -0.10 -3.21
N PHE A 60 -0.48 -0.10 -4.48
CA PHE A 60 -1.19 -1.21 -5.07
C PHE A 60 -0.36 -2.51 -4.97
N THR A 61 0.91 -2.44 -5.36
CA THR A 61 1.79 -3.61 -5.39
C THR A 61 2.06 -4.17 -3.99
N TYR A 62 2.46 -3.36 -3.01
CA TYR A 62 2.78 -3.91 -1.68
C TYR A 62 1.52 -4.47 -1.00
N ASN A 63 0.35 -3.84 -1.17
CA ASN A 63 -0.89 -4.37 -0.59
C ASN A 63 -1.23 -5.72 -1.21
N LEU A 64 -1.12 -5.86 -2.53
CA LEU A 64 -1.39 -7.13 -3.20
C LEU A 64 -0.43 -8.23 -2.73
N ILE A 65 0.87 -7.93 -2.59
CA ILE A 65 1.85 -8.88 -2.03
C ILE A 65 1.49 -9.23 -0.58
N GLY A 66 1.18 -8.24 0.25
CA GLY A 66 0.81 -8.43 1.65
C GLY A 66 -0.40 -9.35 1.80
N TRP A 67 -1.49 -9.06 1.09
CA TRP A 67 -2.70 -9.88 1.13
C TRP A 67 -2.49 -11.30 0.59
N VAL A 68 -1.77 -11.46 -0.52
CA VAL A 68 -1.43 -12.80 -1.04
C VAL A 68 -0.60 -13.59 -0.02
N THR A 69 0.35 -12.93 0.65
CA THR A 69 1.15 -13.55 1.70
C THR A 69 0.27 -13.97 2.86
N THR A 70 -0.65 -13.12 3.32
CA THR A 70 -1.62 -13.46 4.36
C THR A 70 -2.44 -14.69 3.97
N PHE A 71 -2.97 -14.76 2.74
CA PHE A 71 -3.75 -15.91 2.28
C PHE A 71 -2.97 -17.23 2.30
N LEU A 72 -1.71 -17.20 1.87
CA LEU A 72 -0.90 -18.41 1.74
C LEU A 72 -0.37 -18.92 3.09
N PHE A 73 -0.09 -18.02 4.03
CA PHE A 73 0.66 -18.35 5.24
C PHE A 73 -0.17 -18.34 6.53
N THR A 74 -1.35 -17.71 6.56
CA THR A 74 -2.20 -17.70 7.77
C THR A 74 -3.27 -18.80 7.76
N LEU A 75 -3.73 -19.21 8.95
CA LEU A 75 -4.78 -20.21 9.08
C LEU A 75 -6.12 -19.66 8.56
N GLU A 76 -6.45 -18.40 8.87
CA GLU A 76 -7.67 -17.75 8.37
C GLU A 76 -7.66 -17.67 6.85
N GLY A 77 -6.52 -17.28 6.26
CA GLY A 77 -6.33 -17.22 4.81
C GLY A 77 -6.56 -18.56 4.12
N LYS A 78 -5.96 -19.63 4.63
CA LYS A 78 -6.17 -21.00 4.12
C LYS A 78 -7.62 -21.46 4.28
N THR A 79 -8.26 -21.08 5.38
CA THR A 79 -9.66 -21.42 5.61
C THR A 79 -10.57 -20.74 4.58
N ILE A 80 -10.36 -19.45 4.29
CA ILE A 80 -11.10 -18.71 3.26
C ILE A 80 -10.97 -19.40 1.89
N LEU A 81 -9.75 -19.80 1.50
CA LEU A 81 -9.50 -20.52 0.25
C LEU A 81 -10.20 -21.89 0.21
N GLY A 82 -10.38 -22.53 1.37
CA GLY A 82 -11.05 -23.83 1.52
C GLY A 82 -12.58 -23.79 1.45
N TYR A 83 -13.21 -22.62 1.64
CA TYR A 83 -14.68 -22.44 1.59
C TYR A 83 -15.27 -22.47 0.16
N GLY A 84 -14.43 -22.62 -0.87
CA GLY A 84 -14.85 -22.70 -2.26
C GLY A 84 -14.93 -21.34 -2.98
N GLY A 85 -15.26 -21.39 -4.28
CA GLY A 85 -15.09 -20.25 -5.19
C GLY A 85 -15.96 -19.03 -4.89
N GLY A 86 -17.17 -19.22 -4.35
CA GLY A 86 -18.09 -18.10 -4.06
C GLY A 86 -17.58 -17.18 -2.95
N VAL A 87 -17.25 -17.76 -1.78
CA VAL A 87 -16.73 -17.01 -0.62
C VAL A 87 -15.37 -16.40 -0.92
N THR A 88 -14.48 -17.17 -1.55
CA THR A 88 -13.16 -16.70 -1.98
C THR A 88 -13.27 -15.52 -2.94
N GLY A 89 -14.20 -15.58 -3.90
CA GLY A 89 -14.41 -14.52 -4.88
C GLY A 89 -14.86 -13.19 -4.25
N VAL A 90 -15.79 -13.25 -3.29
CA VAL A 90 -16.25 -12.05 -2.56
C VAL A 90 -15.10 -11.41 -1.77
N PHE A 91 -14.31 -12.23 -1.07
CA PHE A 91 -13.14 -11.74 -0.32
C PHE A 91 -12.07 -11.11 -1.21
N LEU A 92 -11.75 -11.73 -2.35
CA LEU A 92 -10.80 -11.17 -3.31
C LEU A 92 -11.31 -9.84 -3.88
N GLY A 93 -12.61 -9.74 -4.18
CA GLY A 93 -13.24 -8.49 -4.62
C GLY A 93 -13.12 -7.38 -3.58
N PHE A 94 -13.39 -7.71 -2.31
CA PHE A 94 -13.23 -6.77 -1.20
C PHE A 94 -11.79 -6.27 -1.07
N ILE A 95 -10.81 -7.17 -1.10
CA ILE A 95 -9.38 -6.82 -1.00
C ILE A 95 -8.94 -5.95 -2.17
N LEU A 96 -9.43 -6.24 -3.38
CA LEU A 96 -9.11 -5.42 -4.56
C LEU A 96 -9.64 -3.99 -4.40
N ILE A 97 -10.89 -3.83 -3.93
CA ILE A 97 -11.49 -2.53 -3.65
C ILE A 97 -10.69 -1.77 -2.60
N MET A 98 -10.31 -2.43 -1.49
CA MET A 98 -9.51 -1.81 -0.44
C MET A 98 -8.12 -1.40 -0.94
N THR A 99 -7.48 -2.24 -1.76
CA THR A 99 -6.17 -1.93 -2.37
C THR A 99 -6.25 -0.70 -3.27
N ILE A 100 -7.32 -0.56 -4.06
CA ILE A 100 -7.58 0.64 -4.86
C ILE A 100 -7.78 1.86 -3.95
N PHE A 101 -8.59 1.72 -2.90
CA PHE A 101 -8.88 2.80 -1.96
C PHE A 101 -7.62 3.32 -1.27
N TYR A 102 -6.77 2.43 -0.76
CA TYR A 102 -5.47 2.79 -0.19
C TYR A 102 -4.55 3.47 -1.20
N SER A 103 -4.56 3.02 -2.45
CA SER A 103 -3.78 3.63 -3.52
C SER A 103 -4.21 5.08 -3.77
N ILE A 104 -5.52 5.38 -3.70
CA ILE A 104 -6.05 6.75 -3.80
C ILE A 104 -5.58 7.61 -2.62
N ILE A 105 -5.72 7.11 -1.38
CA ILE A 105 -5.32 7.84 -0.16
C ILE A 105 -3.84 8.23 -0.20
N GLY A 106 -2.96 7.26 -0.47
CA GLY A 106 -1.53 7.55 -0.50
C GLY A 106 -1.11 8.39 -1.70
N SER A 107 -1.86 8.35 -2.80
CA SER A 107 -1.65 9.25 -3.94
C SER A 107 -1.93 10.72 -3.58
N ILE A 108 -3.02 10.98 -2.85
CA ILE A 108 -3.32 12.31 -2.33
C ILE A 108 -2.20 12.77 -1.39
N SER A 109 -1.76 11.88 -0.48
CA SER A 109 -0.68 12.17 0.46
C SER A 109 0.65 12.50 -0.24
N ALA A 110 0.98 11.76 -1.31
CA ALA A 110 2.16 12.00 -2.13
C ALA A 110 2.08 13.32 -2.89
N PHE A 111 0.91 13.65 -3.44
CA PHE A 111 0.66 14.91 -4.14
C PHE A 111 0.86 16.11 -3.22
N VAL A 112 0.19 16.10 -2.06
CA VAL A 112 0.29 17.19 -1.06
C VAL A 112 1.74 17.37 -0.61
N THR A 113 2.41 16.27 -0.26
CA THR A 113 3.79 16.32 0.23
C THR A 113 4.77 16.83 -0.82
N TYR A 114 4.60 16.42 -2.08
CA TYR A 114 5.45 16.88 -3.18
C TYR A 114 5.27 18.38 -3.44
N ASN A 115 4.04 18.89 -3.46
CA ASN A 115 3.80 20.31 -3.68
C ASN A 115 4.36 21.17 -2.54
N MET A 116 4.22 20.72 -1.28
CA MET A 116 4.84 21.40 -0.13
C MET A 116 6.37 21.40 -0.16
N LYS A 117 6.98 20.41 -0.82
CA LYS A 117 8.44 20.36 -1.01
C LYS A 117 8.87 21.37 -2.06
N THR A 118 8.18 21.44 -3.20
CA THR A 118 8.49 22.36 -4.30
C THR A 118 8.32 23.81 -3.87
N ASP A 119 7.24 24.13 -3.15
CA ASP A 119 6.96 25.48 -2.62
C ASP A 119 8.04 26.01 -1.65
N LYS A 120 8.84 25.13 -1.05
CA LYS A 120 9.97 25.50 -0.18
C LYS A 120 11.30 25.65 -0.92
N GLN A 121 11.35 25.26 -2.19
CA GLN A 121 12.55 25.32 -3.03
C GLN A 121 12.54 26.53 -3.96
N ASP A 122 11.38 27.16 -4.14
CA ASP A 122 11.19 28.47 -4.78
C ASP A 122 11.27 29.60 -3.73
#